data_AF-A0A8T5UTP5-F1
#
_entry.id   AF-A0A8T5UTP5-F1
#
_cell.length_a   1.000
_cell.length_b   1.000
_cell.length_c   1.000
_cell.angle_alpha   90.00
_cell.angle_beta   90.00
_cell.angle_gamma   90.00
#
_symmetry.space_group_name_H-M   'P 1'
#
loop_
_entity.id
_entity.type
_entity.pdbx_description
1 polymer ?
#
loop_
_entity_poly.entity_id
_entity_poly.type
_entity_poly.pdbx_seq_one_letter_code
_entity_poly.pdbx_strand_id
1 'polypeptide(L)'
;MLMLSVLSGLIGSATLGTLIGFCTFGIYFYYISKKTHIKLLSIMGISLFFAGFSYLGICADFLSILITGDNINSIILAFLIWPFVPISFLIIFYVAAEILVPKKKILIIIIYAILCIIFELSIFLDTLGNITFIEPTIPGGELIDDSLTFGSPASFIGIIFTLTGFFFNGFGLFFKGIRSSGVVGRKYKQLAIGYLIINVSALLDFIGIAEIIVIVRVASLISIWFFYLGLREEPEMREKKEKKKEIKIEGSLFRLTKRPDNITEEEITYYKEQKICMICKGKVSGFNIFLCPSCETIYHEECARALINSENTCWVCNGVIDNSKPSKPFKIESNDKEPIKIKK
;
A
#
# COMPACT_ATOMS: atom_id res chain seq x y z
N MET A 1 37.36 1.84 32.08
CA MET A 1 36.19 1.49 31.26
C MET A 1 35.14 2.54 31.57
N LEU A 2 35.09 3.61 30.76
CA LEU A 2 34.05 4.63 30.90
C LEU A 2 32.71 3.95 30.66
N MET A 3 31.79 4.09 31.61
CA MET A 3 30.43 3.55 31.44
C MET A 3 29.65 4.58 30.62
N LEU A 4 29.24 4.17 29.42
CA LEU A 4 28.18 4.83 28.65
C LEU A 4 27.05 5.24 29.60
N SER A 5 26.60 6.49 29.51
CA SER A 5 25.55 6.98 30.41
C SER A 5 24.29 6.13 30.25
N VAL A 6 23.56 5.91 31.35
CA VAL A 6 22.35 5.05 31.34
C VAL A 6 21.34 5.54 30.30
N LEU A 7 21.17 6.86 30.17
CA LEU A 7 20.31 7.47 29.18
C LEU A 7 20.79 7.14 27.75
N SER A 8 22.08 7.37 27.44
CA SER A 8 22.65 7.04 26.12
C SER A 8 22.54 5.55 25.79
N GLY A 9 22.70 4.66 26.80
CA GLY A 9 22.46 3.23 26.64
C GLY A 9 21.02 2.90 26.26
N LEU A 10 20.04 3.57 26.87
CA LEU A 10 18.62 3.42 26.52
C LEU A 10 18.32 3.97 25.11
N ILE A 11 18.87 5.13 24.76
CA ILE A 11 18.71 5.73 23.43
C ILE A 11 19.29 4.81 22.35
N GLY A 12 20.52 4.34 22.54
CA GLY A 12 21.20 3.43 21.62
C GLY A 12 20.45 2.11 21.45
N SER A 13 19.96 1.53 22.55
CA SER A 13 19.16 0.30 22.53
C SER A 13 17.82 0.49 21.82
N ALA A 14 17.11 1.59 22.09
CA ALA A 14 15.83 1.89 21.44
C ALA A 14 16.00 2.16 19.93
N THR A 15 17.10 2.84 19.56
CA THR A 15 17.49 3.09 18.16
C THR A 15 17.82 1.77 17.45
N LEU A 16 18.59 0.88 18.09
CA LEU A 16 18.89 -0.46 17.56
C LEU A 16 17.62 -1.30 17.38
N GLY A 17 16.71 -1.25 18.36
CA GLY A 17 15.39 -1.88 18.25
C GLY A 17 14.59 -1.34 17.07
N THR A 18 14.64 -0.02 16.84
CA THR A 18 13.99 0.65 15.71
C THR A 18 14.56 0.18 14.37
N LEU A 19 15.89 0.22 14.20
CA LEU A 19 16.59 -0.29 13.01
C LEU A 19 16.19 -1.76 12.71
N ILE A 20 16.32 -2.64 13.71
CA ILE A 20 16.00 -4.07 13.56
C ILE A 20 14.51 -4.26 13.23
N GLY A 21 13.62 -3.56 13.92
CA GLY A 21 12.17 -3.64 13.72
C GLY A 21 11.77 -3.25 12.30
N PHE A 22 12.20 -2.08 11.83
CA PHE A 22 11.89 -1.59 10.48
C PHE A 22 12.48 -2.50 9.40
N CYS A 23 13.73 -2.95 9.54
CA CYS A 23 14.35 -3.87 8.59
C CYS A 23 13.64 -5.23 8.56
N THR A 24 13.32 -5.80 9.71
CA THR A 24 12.65 -7.11 9.81
C THR A 24 11.25 -7.06 9.21
N PHE A 25 10.44 -6.06 9.56
CA PHE A 25 9.11 -5.89 8.99
C PHE A 25 9.15 -5.52 7.51
N GLY A 26 10.13 -4.72 7.08
CA GLY A 26 10.35 -4.39 5.68
C GLY A 26 10.62 -5.63 4.83
N ILE A 27 11.56 -6.47 5.27
CA ILE A 27 11.87 -7.77 4.62
C ILE A 27 10.65 -8.69 4.66
N TYR A 28 9.95 -8.77 5.80
CA TYR A 28 8.75 -9.59 5.95
C TYR A 28 7.65 -9.19 4.97
N PHE A 29 7.31 -7.90 4.85
CA PHE A 29 6.31 -7.44 3.89
C PHE A 29 6.75 -7.63 2.45
N TYR A 30 8.04 -7.43 2.16
CA TYR A 30 8.57 -7.75 0.84
C TYR A 30 8.40 -9.23 0.51
N TYR A 31 8.72 -10.13 1.44
CA TYR A 31 8.53 -11.57 1.28
C TYR A 31 7.05 -11.93 1.06
N ILE A 32 6.14 -11.45 1.93
CA ILE A 32 4.69 -11.70 1.79
C ILE A 32 4.17 -11.17 0.46
N SER A 33 4.62 -10.00 0.02
CA SER A 33 4.20 -9.41 -1.26
C SER A 33 4.51 -10.30 -2.47
N LYS A 34 5.59 -11.09 -2.41
CA LYS A 34 5.94 -12.06 -3.47
C LYS A 34 5.02 -13.26 -3.44
N LYS A 35 4.65 -13.73 -2.24
CA LYS A 35 3.71 -14.84 -2.08
C LYS A 35 2.29 -14.49 -2.51
N THR A 36 1.88 -13.24 -2.33
CA THR A 36 0.50 -12.78 -2.59
C THR A 36 0.36 -11.95 -3.86
N HIS A 37 1.46 -11.72 -4.58
CA HIS A 37 1.54 -10.94 -5.81
C HIS A 37 1.04 -9.47 -5.68
N ILE A 38 1.01 -8.92 -4.46
CA ILE A 38 0.58 -7.53 -4.21
C ILE A 38 1.77 -6.57 -4.37
N LYS A 39 1.88 -5.92 -5.52
CA LYS A 39 2.98 -4.97 -5.83
C LYS A 39 3.13 -3.85 -4.79
N LEU A 40 2.02 -3.29 -4.30
CA LEU A 40 2.06 -2.16 -3.38
C LEU A 40 2.68 -2.52 -2.02
N LEU A 41 2.43 -3.75 -1.55
CA LEU A 41 3.02 -4.28 -0.32
C LEU A 41 4.54 -4.45 -0.45
N SER A 42 5.00 -4.84 -1.64
CA SER A 42 6.44 -4.94 -1.94
C SER A 42 7.13 -3.60 -1.80
N ILE A 43 6.54 -2.56 -2.40
CA ILE A 43 7.07 -1.19 -2.37
C ILE A 43 7.06 -0.63 -0.95
N MET A 44 6.00 -0.89 -0.17
CA MET A 44 5.95 -0.51 1.23
C MET A 44 7.02 -1.21 2.08
N GLY A 45 7.25 -2.51 1.86
CA GLY A 45 8.30 -3.25 2.54
C GLY A 45 9.68 -2.65 2.29
N ILE A 46 9.96 -2.24 1.05
CA ILE A 46 11.21 -1.54 0.69
C ILE A 46 11.30 -0.17 1.39
N SER A 47 10.20 0.60 1.44
CA SER A 47 10.17 1.88 2.16
C SER A 47 10.49 1.71 3.65
N LEU A 48 9.86 0.74 4.32
CA LEU A 48 10.12 0.45 5.73
C LEU A 48 11.56 0.00 5.97
N PHE A 49 12.13 -0.79 5.07
CA PHE A 49 13.54 -1.17 5.14
C PHE A 49 14.46 0.07 5.11
N PHE A 50 14.28 0.97 4.14
CA PHE A 50 15.08 2.20 4.08
C PHE A 50 14.80 3.16 5.23
N ALA A 51 13.57 3.23 5.74
CA ALA A 51 13.26 3.98 6.95
C ALA A 51 14.07 3.49 8.15
N GLY A 52 14.29 2.17 8.27
CA GLY A 52 15.16 1.59 9.29
C GLY A 52 16.62 2.05 9.14
N PHE A 53 17.12 2.13 7.90
CA PHE A 53 18.50 2.56 7.64
C PHE A 53 18.75 4.04 7.99
N SER A 54 17.71 4.87 8.12
CA SER A 54 17.85 6.22 8.68
C SER A 54 18.33 6.24 10.14
N TYR A 55 18.42 5.08 10.79
CA TYR A 55 18.91 4.95 12.18
C TYR A 55 20.30 4.31 12.24
N LEU A 56 20.90 3.98 11.09
CA LEU A 56 22.12 3.17 11.03
C LEU A 56 23.33 3.89 11.64
N GLY A 57 23.47 5.21 11.47
CA GLY A 57 24.59 5.97 12.04
C GLY A 57 24.60 5.98 13.57
N ILE A 58 23.46 6.31 14.20
CA ILE A 58 23.34 6.28 15.67
C ILE A 58 23.55 4.85 16.20
N CYS A 59 23.06 3.82 15.50
CA CYS A 59 23.33 2.43 15.86
C CYS A 59 24.82 2.08 15.74
N ALA A 60 25.50 2.55 14.69
CA ALA A 60 26.92 2.31 14.50
C ALA A 60 27.76 3.00 15.58
N ASP A 61 27.39 4.22 15.96
CA ASP A 61 28.02 4.95 17.07
C ASP A 61 27.85 4.19 18.39
N PHE A 62 26.61 3.80 18.71
CA PHE A 62 26.31 3.01 19.90
C PHE A 62 27.12 1.71 19.97
N LEU A 63 27.19 0.95 18.87
CA LEU A 63 27.99 -0.28 18.81
C LEU A 63 29.49 0.00 18.90
N SER A 64 29.98 1.09 18.30
CA SER A 64 31.38 1.50 18.40
C SER A 64 31.77 1.77 19.85
N ILE A 65 30.96 2.50 20.61
CA ILE A 65 31.22 2.77 22.03
C ILE A 65 31.27 1.46 22.82
N LEU A 66 30.33 0.53 22.58
CA LEU A 66 30.30 -0.75 23.29
C LEU A 66 31.52 -1.65 23.00
N ILE A 67 32.07 -1.57 21.78
CA ILE A 67 33.17 -2.44 21.33
C ILE A 67 34.54 -1.82 21.59
N THR A 68 34.69 -0.55 21.25
CA THR A 68 35.98 0.17 21.24
C THR A 68 36.14 1.11 22.44
N GLY A 69 35.03 1.54 23.03
CA GLY A 69 35.02 2.59 24.05
C GLY A 69 34.98 4.01 23.50
N ASP A 70 34.97 4.19 22.17
CA ASP A 70 34.98 5.49 21.51
C ASP A 70 33.81 5.63 20.50
N ASN A 71 33.38 6.88 20.29
CA ASN A 71 32.41 7.24 19.25
C ASN A 71 33.00 7.09 17.84
N ILE A 72 32.13 6.92 16.85
CA ILE A 72 32.54 7.02 15.44
C ILE A 72 32.76 8.47 15.04
N ASN A 73 33.37 8.70 13.86
CA ASN A 73 33.47 10.04 13.32
C ASN A 73 32.10 10.60 12.91
N SER A 74 31.77 11.83 13.32
CA SER A 74 30.50 12.51 13.01
C SER A 74 30.15 12.60 11.52
N ILE A 75 31.14 12.76 10.64
CA ILE A 75 30.89 12.79 9.19
C ILE A 75 30.47 11.40 8.70
N ILE A 76 31.10 10.33 9.21
CA ILE A 76 30.70 8.94 8.92
C ILE A 76 29.28 8.70 9.43
N LEU A 77 28.96 9.15 10.64
CA LEU A 77 27.62 9.05 11.23
C LEU A 77 26.57 9.68 10.29
N ALA A 78 26.81 10.90 9.81
CA ALA A 78 25.89 11.57 8.89
C ALA A 78 25.65 10.79 7.58
N PHE A 79 26.70 10.25 6.96
CA PHE A 79 26.56 9.46 5.75
C PHE A 79 25.85 8.12 5.95
N LEU A 80 25.80 7.61 7.18
CA LEU A 80 25.04 6.41 7.52
C LEU A 80 23.56 6.71 7.79
N ILE A 81 23.16 7.97 8.00
CA ILE A 81 21.78 8.36 8.36
C ILE A 81 21.07 9.00 7.16
N TRP A 82 21.61 10.14 6.73
CA TRP A 82 20.86 11.12 5.96
C TRP A 82 20.53 10.70 4.53
N PRO A 83 21.35 9.88 3.82
CA PRO A 83 20.99 9.43 2.47
C PRO A 83 19.75 8.54 2.41
N PHE A 84 19.40 7.88 3.52
CA PHE A 84 18.27 6.95 3.53
C PHE A 84 16.93 7.64 3.74
N VAL A 85 16.94 8.84 4.32
CA VAL A 85 15.74 9.66 4.58
C VAL A 85 14.99 9.99 3.28
N PRO A 86 15.57 10.68 2.28
CA PRO A 86 14.86 11.06 1.06
C PRO A 86 14.41 9.84 0.26
N ILE A 87 15.21 8.77 0.21
CA ILE A 87 14.84 7.51 -0.45
C ILE A 87 13.57 6.93 0.17
N SER A 88 13.51 6.86 1.50
CA SER A 88 12.34 6.37 2.23
C SER A 88 11.10 7.21 1.90
N PHE A 89 11.21 8.54 1.95
CA PHE A 89 10.10 9.45 1.63
C PHE A 89 9.63 9.33 0.18
N LEU A 90 10.53 9.24 -0.80
CA LEU A 90 10.14 9.11 -2.20
C LEU A 90 9.26 7.87 -2.44
N ILE A 91 9.65 6.74 -1.85
CA ILE A 91 8.91 5.49 -1.95
C ILE A 91 7.57 5.60 -1.21
N ILE A 92 7.54 6.27 -0.05
CA ILE A 92 6.32 6.45 0.73
C ILE A 92 5.30 7.33 -0.01
N PHE A 93 5.76 8.40 -0.66
CA PHE A 93 4.92 9.25 -1.50
C PHE A 93 4.45 8.52 -2.75
N TYR A 94 5.24 7.58 -3.30
CA TYR A 94 4.76 6.69 -4.36
C TYR A 94 3.54 5.90 -3.91
N VAL A 95 3.64 5.25 -2.75
CA VAL A 95 2.55 4.43 -2.22
C VAL A 95 1.32 5.28 -1.93
N ALA A 96 1.49 6.42 -1.26
CA ALA A 96 0.38 7.31 -0.95
C ALA A 96 -0.27 7.90 -2.22
N ALA A 97 0.52 8.31 -3.22
CA ALA A 97 0.00 8.85 -4.47
C ALA A 97 -0.76 7.80 -5.29
N GLU A 98 -0.26 6.56 -5.34
CA GLU A 98 -0.97 5.44 -5.99
C GLU A 98 -2.33 5.19 -5.32
N ILE A 99 -2.41 5.29 -3.99
CA ILE A 99 -3.65 5.08 -3.24
C ILE A 99 -4.60 6.29 -3.37
N LEU A 100 -4.11 7.50 -3.13
CA LEU A 100 -4.95 8.69 -2.93
C LEU A 100 -5.29 9.41 -4.23
N VAL A 101 -4.31 9.58 -5.12
CA VAL A 101 -4.43 10.43 -6.32
C VAL A 101 -3.75 9.78 -7.53
N PRO A 102 -4.20 8.58 -7.96
CA PRO A 102 -3.50 7.79 -8.98
C PRO A 102 -3.33 8.53 -10.32
N LYS A 103 -4.27 9.42 -10.66
CA LYS A 103 -4.21 10.24 -11.89
C LYS A 103 -3.04 11.23 -11.91
N LYS A 104 -2.58 11.70 -10.75
CA LYS A 104 -1.49 12.67 -10.61
C LYS A 104 -0.21 12.06 -10.01
N LYS A 105 -0.15 10.73 -9.89
CA LYS A 105 0.95 10.06 -9.18
C LYS A 105 2.32 10.38 -9.77
N ILE A 106 2.44 10.38 -11.10
CA ILE A 106 3.72 10.63 -11.77
C ILE A 106 4.21 12.05 -11.48
N LEU A 107 3.31 13.04 -11.53
CA LEU A 107 3.63 14.42 -11.20
C LEU A 107 4.13 14.56 -9.76
N ILE A 108 3.43 13.95 -8.80
CA ILE A 108 3.83 13.94 -7.39
C ILE A 108 5.24 13.34 -7.25
N ILE A 109 5.50 12.22 -7.92
CA ILE A 109 6.80 11.54 -7.83
C ILE A 109 7.93 12.32 -8.47
N ILE A 110 7.69 13.00 -9.60
CA ILE A 110 8.70 13.87 -10.19
C ILE A 110 9.06 15.01 -9.24
N ILE A 111 8.07 15.66 -8.62
CA ILE A 111 8.30 16.75 -7.65
C ILE A 111 9.14 16.26 -6.47
N TYR A 112 8.74 15.14 -5.84
CA TYR A 112 9.50 14.62 -4.69
C TYR A 112 10.86 14.04 -5.09
N ALA A 113 11.02 13.48 -6.28
CA ALA A 113 12.32 13.02 -6.76
C ALA A 113 13.30 14.19 -6.92
N ILE A 114 12.85 15.32 -7.47
CA ILE A 114 13.65 16.55 -7.56
C ILE A 114 14.04 17.04 -6.15
N LEU A 115 13.09 17.09 -5.21
CA LEU A 115 13.38 17.48 -3.82
C LEU A 115 14.37 16.54 -3.14
N CYS A 116 14.26 15.22 -3.37
CA CYS A 116 15.20 14.23 -2.84
C CYS A 116 16.62 14.47 -3.38
N ILE A 117 16.76 14.73 -4.69
CA ILE A 117 18.06 15.03 -5.29
C ILE A 117 18.66 16.31 -4.70
N ILE A 118 17.86 17.37 -4.53
CA ILE A 118 18.33 18.62 -3.92
C ILE A 118 18.73 18.41 -2.46
N PHE A 119 17.96 17.63 -1.70
CA PHE A 119 18.30 17.28 -0.31
C PHE A 119 19.65 16.57 -0.23
N GLU A 120 19.83 15.52 -1.02
CA GLU A 120 21.08 14.75 -1.06
C GLU A 120 22.26 15.64 -1.46
N LEU A 121 22.14 16.39 -2.56
CA LEU A 121 23.20 17.30 -2.99
C LEU A 121 23.55 18.32 -1.90
N SER A 122 22.57 18.82 -1.15
CA SER A 122 22.83 19.76 -0.05
C SER A 122 23.68 19.10 1.05
N ILE A 123 23.34 17.87 1.46
CA ILE A 123 24.08 17.13 2.48
C ILE A 123 25.49 16.74 2.01
N PHE A 124 25.64 16.29 0.75
CA PHE A 124 26.92 15.85 0.21
C PHE A 124 27.88 17.00 -0.10
N LEU A 125 27.38 18.15 -0.54
CA LEU A 125 28.21 19.30 -0.89
C LEU A 125 28.65 20.12 0.33
N ASP A 126 27.82 20.19 1.36
CA ASP A 126 28.10 20.94 2.59
C ASP A 126 27.49 20.26 3.81
N THR A 127 28.07 19.13 4.21
CA THR A 127 27.60 18.34 5.36
C THR A 127 27.60 19.16 6.65
N LEU A 128 28.65 19.95 6.90
CA LEU A 128 28.81 20.72 8.14
C LEU A 128 27.90 21.95 8.20
N GLY A 129 27.52 22.53 7.05
CA GLY A 129 26.54 23.62 6.99
C GLY A 129 25.07 23.16 7.04
N ASN A 130 24.81 21.86 6.77
CA ASN A 130 23.46 21.30 6.80
C ASN A 130 23.17 20.44 8.04
N ILE A 131 24.20 19.94 8.75
CA ILE A 131 24.05 19.09 9.93
C ILE A 131 24.87 19.68 11.08
N THR A 132 24.20 19.91 12.21
CA THR A 132 24.84 20.21 13.49
C THR A 132 25.09 18.93 14.27
N PHE A 133 26.33 18.78 14.74
CA PHE A 133 26.72 17.67 15.62
C PHE A 133 27.00 18.21 17.02
N ILE A 134 26.49 17.53 18.04
CA ILE A 134 26.85 17.75 19.44
C ILE A 134 27.68 16.56 19.89
N GLU A 135 29.00 16.77 19.89
CA GLU A 135 29.97 15.77 20.34
C GLU A 135 29.91 15.63 21.87
N PRO A 136 30.05 14.42 22.41
CA PRO A 136 30.10 14.22 23.86
C PRO A 136 31.36 14.84 24.46
N THR A 137 31.23 15.44 25.65
CA THR A 137 32.38 16.02 26.38
C THR A 137 33.46 14.99 26.73
N ILE A 138 33.05 13.75 26.93
CA ILE A 138 33.92 12.61 27.20
C ILE A 138 33.68 11.58 26.08
N PRO A 139 34.68 11.26 25.24
CA PRO A 139 34.56 10.22 24.23
C PRO A 139 34.06 8.91 24.84
N GLY A 140 33.07 8.30 24.19
CA GLY A 140 32.40 7.08 24.65
C GLY A 140 31.43 7.26 25.83
N GLY A 141 31.29 8.47 26.38
CA GLY A 141 30.38 8.75 27.49
C GLY A 141 28.92 8.82 27.06
N GLU A 142 28.67 9.39 25.87
CA GLU A 142 27.33 9.61 25.31
C GLU A 142 27.35 9.36 23.80
N LEU A 143 26.17 9.25 23.19
CA LEU A 143 26.03 9.16 21.74
C LEU A 143 26.24 10.55 21.11
N ILE A 144 26.75 10.59 19.89
CA ILE A 144 26.75 11.82 19.09
C ILE A 144 25.29 12.16 18.75
N ASP A 145 24.88 13.38 19.06
CA ASP A 145 23.58 13.92 18.65
C ASP A 145 23.74 14.68 17.33
N ASP A 146 22.84 14.42 16.39
CA ASP A 146 22.85 15.02 15.06
C ASP A 146 21.47 15.55 14.69
N SER A 147 21.45 16.75 14.11
CA SER A 147 20.22 17.41 13.68
C SER A 147 20.48 18.26 12.44
N LEU A 148 19.48 18.47 11.59
CA LEU A 148 19.65 19.40 10.48
C LEU A 148 19.74 20.83 11.02
N THR A 149 20.74 21.57 10.57
CA THR A 149 20.92 22.98 10.92
C THR A 149 19.70 23.78 10.49
N PHE A 150 19.00 24.41 11.43
CA PHE A 150 17.81 25.18 11.13
C PHE A 150 18.13 26.32 10.13
N GLY A 151 17.34 26.41 9.06
CA GLY A 151 17.56 27.38 7.98
C GLY A 151 18.49 26.90 6.87
N SER A 152 19.11 25.72 7.01
CA SER A 152 19.81 25.08 5.90
C SER A 152 18.85 24.60 4.81
N PRO A 153 19.29 24.48 3.55
CA PRO A 153 18.48 23.90 2.48
C PRO A 153 17.91 22.51 2.82
N ALA A 154 18.73 21.64 3.44
CA ALA A 154 18.29 20.32 3.88
C ALA A 154 17.16 20.42 4.92
N SER A 155 17.28 21.32 5.91
CA SER A 155 16.25 21.49 6.94
C SER A 155 14.89 21.93 6.36
N PHE A 156 14.88 22.84 5.39
CA PHE A 156 13.64 23.28 4.74
C PHE A 156 12.97 22.14 3.97
N ILE A 157 13.74 21.34 3.24
CA ILE A 157 13.22 20.19 2.51
C ILE A 157 12.73 19.10 3.48
N GLY A 158 13.46 18.85 4.58
CA GLY A 158 13.05 17.94 5.64
C GLY A 158 11.70 18.34 6.26
N ILE A 159 11.50 19.63 6.55
CA ILE A 159 10.21 20.16 7.03
C ILE A 159 9.11 19.93 5.99
N ILE A 160 9.39 20.19 4.70
CA ILE A 160 8.44 19.92 3.62
C ILE A 160 8.06 18.43 3.60
N PHE A 161 9.03 17.51 3.63
CA PHE A 161 8.76 16.06 3.65
C PHE A 161 7.89 15.65 4.84
N THR A 162 8.21 16.13 6.05
CA THR A 162 7.47 15.77 7.26
C THR A 162 6.05 16.34 7.26
N LEU A 163 5.87 17.63 6.93
CA LEU A 163 4.53 18.25 6.88
C LEU A 163 3.67 17.62 5.79
N THR A 164 4.22 17.44 4.60
CA THR A 164 3.48 16.81 3.50
C THR A 164 3.20 15.34 3.80
N GLY A 165 4.12 14.60 4.41
CA GLY A 165 3.89 13.23 4.86
C GLY A 165 2.77 13.15 5.90
N PHE A 166 2.76 14.06 6.85
CA PHE A 166 1.72 14.17 7.87
C PHE A 166 0.32 14.43 7.28
N PHE A 167 0.18 15.43 6.40
CA PHE A 167 -1.11 15.77 5.80
C PHE A 167 -1.52 14.81 4.68
N PHE A 168 -0.62 14.50 3.76
CA PHE A 168 -0.95 13.68 2.59
C PHE A 168 -1.08 12.21 2.96
N ASN A 169 -0.12 11.63 3.70
CA ASN A 169 -0.15 10.21 4.04
C ASN A 169 -1.04 9.98 5.26
N GLY A 170 -0.85 10.75 6.34
CA GLY A 170 -1.64 10.63 7.56
C GLY A 170 -3.12 10.99 7.33
N PHE A 171 -3.42 12.28 7.17
CA PHE A 171 -4.80 12.73 7.02
C PHE A 171 -5.46 12.26 5.71
N GLY A 172 -4.73 12.23 4.60
CA GLY A 172 -5.26 11.75 3.32
C GLY A 172 -5.77 10.30 3.40
N LEU A 173 -5.00 9.38 4.01
CA LEU A 173 -5.45 8.01 4.23
C LEU A 173 -6.56 7.93 5.27
N PHE A 174 -6.54 8.78 6.29
CA PHE A 174 -7.60 8.84 7.30
C PHE A 174 -8.95 9.18 6.66
N PHE A 175 -9.03 10.26 5.87
CA PHE A 175 -10.24 10.65 5.16
C PHE A 175 -10.69 9.60 4.15
N LYS A 176 -9.74 8.95 3.45
CA LYS A 176 -10.07 7.82 2.56
C LYS A 176 -10.65 6.64 3.35
N GLY A 177 -10.15 6.38 4.54
CA GLY A 177 -10.66 5.36 5.45
C GLY A 177 -12.06 5.66 5.99
N ILE A 178 -12.41 6.94 6.19
CA ILE A 178 -13.78 7.36 6.54
C ILE A 178 -14.75 7.16 5.37
N ARG A 179 -14.30 7.47 4.14
CA ARG A 179 -15.13 7.35 2.92
C ARG A 179 -15.31 5.90 2.46
N SER A 180 -14.47 4.99 2.94
CA SER A 180 -14.49 3.58 2.57
C SER A 180 -15.22 2.77 3.65
N SER A 181 -16.04 1.79 3.25
CA SER A 181 -16.77 0.92 4.19
C SER A 181 -16.03 -0.40 4.46
N GLY A 182 -16.50 -1.13 5.48
CA GLY A 182 -16.03 -2.49 5.78
C GLY A 182 -14.55 -2.61 6.14
N VAL A 183 -13.95 -3.71 5.70
CA VAL A 183 -12.55 -4.07 5.99
C VAL A 183 -11.57 -3.05 5.40
N VAL A 184 -11.85 -2.54 4.20
CA VAL A 184 -10.98 -1.59 3.50
C VAL A 184 -10.89 -0.27 4.26
N GLY A 185 -12.02 0.27 4.73
CA GLY A 185 -12.04 1.48 5.54
C GLY A 185 -11.27 1.34 6.85
N ARG A 186 -11.38 0.19 7.53
CA ARG A 186 -10.62 -0.11 8.75
C ARG A 186 -9.11 -0.11 8.49
N LYS A 187 -8.67 -0.77 7.42
CA LYS A 187 -7.25 -0.85 7.05
C LYS A 187 -6.65 0.51 6.73
N TYR A 188 -7.36 1.36 5.98
CA TYR A 188 -6.89 2.72 5.71
C TYR A 188 -6.74 3.56 6.98
N LYS A 189 -7.65 3.43 7.95
CA LYS A 189 -7.52 4.11 9.24
C LYS A 189 -6.31 3.61 10.04
N GLN A 190 -6.04 2.31 10.04
CA GLN A 190 -4.84 1.75 10.68
C GLN A 190 -3.56 2.27 10.05
N LEU A 191 -3.48 2.26 8.71
CA LEU A 191 -2.35 2.87 7.99
C LEU A 191 -2.19 4.35 8.34
N ALA A 192 -3.28 5.11 8.35
CA ALA A 192 -3.27 6.53 8.68
C ALA A 192 -2.72 6.79 10.10
N ILE A 193 -3.14 6.00 11.10
CA ILE A 193 -2.62 6.11 12.47
C ILE A 193 -1.12 5.83 12.49
N GLY A 194 -0.65 4.78 11.82
CA GLY A 194 0.78 4.49 11.69
C GLY A 194 1.55 5.67 11.08
N TYR A 195 1.02 6.25 10.01
CA TYR A 195 1.61 7.43 9.37
C TYR A 195 1.65 8.67 10.26
N LEU A 196 0.57 8.95 11.00
CA LEU A 196 0.53 10.10 11.91
C LEU A 196 1.57 9.92 13.03
N ILE A 197 1.65 8.73 13.64
CA ILE A 197 2.63 8.44 14.68
C ILE A 197 4.04 8.61 14.14
N ILE A 198 4.40 7.99 13.01
CA ILE A 198 5.79 8.05 12.50
C ILE A 198 6.20 9.47 12.07
N ASN A 199 5.29 10.27 11.50
CA ASN A 199 5.61 11.64 11.10
C ASN A 199 5.74 12.57 12.32
N VAL A 200 4.91 12.37 13.36
CA VAL A 200 5.08 13.09 14.64
C VAL A 200 6.38 12.68 15.31
N SER A 201 6.70 11.39 15.34
CA SER A 201 7.97 10.90 15.84
C SER A 201 9.14 11.53 15.09
N ALA A 202 9.12 11.52 13.76
CA ALA A 202 10.18 12.14 12.95
C ALA A 202 10.31 13.65 13.21
N LEU A 203 9.20 14.36 13.41
CA LEU A 203 9.23 15.78 13.77
C LEU A 203 9.84 16.01 15.16
N LEU A 204 9.50 15.18 16.15
CA LEU A 204 10.07 15.30 17.50
C LEU A 204 11.55 14.93 17.52
N ASP A 205 11.94 13.94 16.72
CA ASP A 205 13.32 13.54 16.53
C ASP A 205 14.15 14.69 15.94
N PHE A 206 13.57 15.41 14.98
CA PHE A 206 14.18 16.59 14.37
C PHE A 206 14.48 17.71 15.38
N ILE A 207 13.72 17.81 16.46
CA ILE A 207 13.93 18.83 17.50
C ILE A 207 15.12 18.45 18.41
N GLY A 208 15.53 17.18 18.46
CA GLY A 208 16.74 16.76 19.18
C GLY A 208 16.63 16.82 20.70
N ILE A 209 15.44 16.60 21.28
CA ILE A 209 15.27 16.58 22.75
C ILE A 209 15.63 15.18 23.26
N ALA A 210 16.83 15.03 23.82
CA ALA A 210 17.39 13.75 24.26
C ALA A 210 16.48 13.00 25.26
N GLU A 211 15.78 13.69 26.15
CA GLU A 211 14.97 13.07 27.20
C GLU A 211 13.72 12.37 26.66
N ILE A 212 13.17 12.84 25.54
CA ILE A 212 11.96 12.25 24.93
C ILE A 212 12.30 11.26 23.82
N ILE A 213 13.55 11.21 23.35
CA ILE A 213 13.91 10.44 22.16
C ILE A 213 13.62 8.95 22.33
N VAL A 214 13.82 8.39 23.53
CA VAL A 214 13.47 6.99 23.85
C VAL A 214 11.97 6.74 23.61
N ILE A 215 11.11 7.67 24.05
CA ILE A 215 9.66 7.58 23.85
C ILE A 215 9.32 7.71 22.36
N VAL A 216 9.99 8.62 21.65
CA VAL A 216 9.83 8.81 20.21
C VAL A 216 10.17 7.53 19.44
N ARG A 217 11.27 6.84 19.78
CA ARG A 217 11.67 5.55 19.18
C ARG A 217 10.66 4.44 19.46
N VAL A 218 10.15 4.35 20.69
CA VAL A 218 9.09 3.39 21.04
C VAL A 218 7.81 3.67 20.26
N ALA A 219 7.42 4.94 20.10
CA ALA A 219 6.28 5.33 19.28
C ALA A 219 6.49 4.94 17.80
N SER A 220 7.70 5.14 17.27
CA SER A 220 8.06 4.68 15.92
C SER A 220 7.90 3.17 15.76
N LEU A 221 8.32 2.37 16.75
CA LEU A 221 8.09 0.92 16.75
C LEU A 221 6.60 0.54 16.80
N ILE A 222 5.80 1.27 17.58
CA ILE A 222 4.34 1.07 17.62
C ILE A 222 3.72 1.37 16.25
N SER A 223 4.23 2.35 15.51
CA SER A 223 3.74 2.65 14.16
C SER A 223 3.87 1.46 13.18
N ILE A 224 4.91 0.64 13.34
CA ILE A 224 5.12 -0.57 12.54
C ILE A 224 3.97 -1.56 12.72
N TRP A 225 3.46 -1.69 13.95
CA TRP A 225 2.29 -2.55 14.22
C TRP A 225 1.04 -2.04 13.52
N PHE A 226 0.84 -0.73 13.46
CA PHE A 226 -0.28 -0.15 12.69
C PHE A 226 -0.13 -0.40 11.19
N PHE A 227 1.09 -0.30 10.64
CA PHE A 227 1.35 -0.69 9.25
C PHE A 227 1.07 -2.18 9.02
N TYR A 228 1.50 -3.05 9.93
CA TYR A 228 1.19 -4.48 9.89
C TYR A 228 -0.31 -4.75 9.88
N LEU A 229 -1.06 -4.17 10.80
CA LEU A 229 -2.52 -4.37 10.86
C LEU A 229 -3.21 -3.85 9.59
N GLY A 230 -2.79 -2.68 9.09
CA GLY A 230 -3.33 -2.09 7.88
C GLY A 230 -3.03 -2.87 6.60
N LEU A 231 -1.90 -3.57 6.55
CA LEU A 231 -1.45 -4.33 5.37
C LEU A 231 -1.77 -5.83 5.43
N ARG A 232 -1.94 -6.39 6.63
CA ARG A 232 -2.19 -7.83 6.82
C ARG A 232 -3.43 -8.24 6.03
N GLU A 233 -3.31 -9.29 5.23
CA GLU A 233 -4.44 -9.91 4.57
C GLU A 233 -5.40 -10.46 5.62
N GLU A 234 -6.66 -10.06 5.55
CA GLU A 234 -7.67 -10.75 6.36
C GLU A 234 -7.89 -12.08 5.66
N PRO A 235 -7.87 -13.22 6.38
CA PRO A 235 -8.23 -14.48 5.78
C PRO A 235 -9.60 -14.28 5.16
N GLU A 236 -9.76 -14.64 3.89
CA GLU A 236 -11.08 -14.67 3.28
C GLU A 236 -11.94 -15.48 4.25
N MET A 237 -12.87 -14.81 4.92
CA MET A 237 -13.91 -15.52 5.63
C MET A 237 -14.58 -16.28 4.51
N ARG A 238 -14.27 -17.58 4.42
CA ARG A 238 -15.03 -18.50 3.58
C ARG A 238 -16.44 -18.23 4.06
N GLU A 239 -17.21 -17.47 3.28
CA GLU A 239 -18.63 -17.42 3.45
C GLU A 239 -18.98 -18.88 3.59
N LYS A 240 -19.48 -19.25 4.78
CA LYS A 240 -20.19 -20.50 4.91
C LYS A 240 -21.24 -20.32 3.83
N LYS A 241 -21.00 -20.89 2.65
CA LYS A 241 -22.03 -21.16 1.68
C LYS A 241 -23.01 -21.92 2.54
N GLU A 242 -24.02 -21.23 3.05
CA GLU A 242 -25.22 -21.87 3.50
C GLU A 242 -25.50 -22.84 2.37
N LYS A 243 -25.44 -24.13 2.68
CA LYS A 243 -25.68 -25.18 1.70
C LYS A 243 -27.00 -24.79 1.07
N LYS A 244 -26.97 -24.15 -0.10
CA LYS A 244 -28.17 -23.93 -0.92
C LYS A 244 -28.69 -25.35 -1.00
N LYS A 245 -29.83 -25.58 -0.34
CA LYS A 245 -30.51 -26.88 -0.35
C LYS A 245 -30.38 -27.37 -1.77
N GLU A 246 -29.70 -28.51 -1.96
CA GLU A 246 -29.47 -29.07 -3.28
C GLU A 246 -30.84 -29.12 -3.96
N ILE A 247 -31.10 -28.18 -4.86
CA ILE A 247 -32.15 -28.35 -5.83
C ILE A 247 -31.60 -29.49 -6.65
N LYS A 248 -32.11 -30.70 -6.40
CA LYS A 248 -31.87 -31.88 -7.24
C LYS A 248 -32.28 -31.48 -8.66
N ILE A 249 -31.30 -31.02 -9.45
CA ILE A 249 -31.48 -30.86 -10.89
C ILE A 249 -31.15 -32.22 -11.47
N GLU A 250 -32.16 -33.10 -11.53
CA GLU A 250 -32.13 -34.23 -12.45
C GLU A 250 -32.14 -33.66 -13.88
N GLY A 251 -30.97 -33.63 -14.54
CA GLY A 251 -30.91 -33.26 -15.94
C GLY A 251 -29.53 -32.88 -16.49
N SER A 252 -28.90 -33.86 -17.15
CA SER A 252 -28.02 -33.77 -18.33
C SER A 252 -26.83 -32.79 -18.32
N LEU A 253 -25.63 -33.38 -18.45
CA LEU A 253 -24.30 -32.75 -18.57
C LEU A 253 -24.12 -31.79 -19.77
N PHE A 254 -25.13 -31.65 -20.64
CA PHE A 254 -25.07 -30.86 -21.88
C PHE A 254 -25.70 -29.45 -21.79
N ARG A 255 -26.04 -28.95 -20.60
CA ARG A 255 -26.67 -27.62 -20.45
C ARG A 255 -25.76 -26.41 -20.68
N LEU A 256 -24.45 -26.57 -20.84
CA LEU A 256 -23.52 -25.45 -21.05
C LEU A 256 -23.61 -24.80 -22.44
N THR A 257 -24.33 -25.41 -23.38
CA THR A 257 -24.53 -24.85 -24.73
C THR A 257 -25.88 -24.14 -24.90
N LYS A 258 -26.76 -24.17 -23.89
CA LYS A 258 -28.06 -23.50 -23.98
C LYS A 258 -28.05 -22.21 -23.18
N ARG A 259 -28.23 -21.08 -23.87
CA ARG A 259 -28.51 -19.77 -23.27
C ARG A 259 -29.67 -19.92 -22.28
N PRO A 260 -29.58 -19.39 -21.05
CA PRO A 260 -30.68 -19.44 -20.10
C PRO A 260 -31.90 -18.70 -20.65
N ASP A 261 -33.07 -19.32 -20.57
CA ASP A 261 -34.30 -18.82 -21.19
C ASP A 261 -34.78 -17.48 -20.60
N ASN A 262 -34.41 -17.17 -19.34
CA ASN A 262 -34.73 -15.91 -18.68
C ASN A 262 -33.55 -15.46 -17.81
N ILE A 263 -32.97 -14.30 -18.14
CA ILE A 263 -31.97 -13.60 -17.31
C ILE A 263 -32.69 -12.42 -16.67
N THR A 264 -32.70 -12.34 -15.34
CA THR A 264 -33.34 -11.21 -14.62
C THR A 264 -32.39 -10.03 -14.47
N GLU A 265 -32.94 -8.81 -14.34
CA GLU A 265 -32.13 -7.60 -14.11
C GLU A 265 -31.33 -7.64 -12.79
N GLU A 266 -31.87 -8.32 -11.77
CA GLU A 266 -31.20 -8.54 -10.49
C GLU A 266 -29.93 -9.39 -10.67
N GLU A 267 -29.97 -10.43 -11.49
CA GLU A 267 -28.80 -11.26 -11.80
C GLU A 267 -27.74 -10.44 -12.55
N ILE A 268 -28.14 -9.62 -13.53
CA ILE A 268 -27.22 -8.77 -14.30
C ILE A 268 -26.51 -7.77 -13.37
N THR A 269 -27.25 -7.16 -12.45
CA THR A 269 -26.71 -6.18 -11.49
C THR A 269 -25.71 -6.85 -10.56
N TYR A 270 -26.07 -8.01 -10.01
CA TYR A 270 -25.19 -8.81 -9.15
C TYR A 270 -23.87 -9.19 -9.85
N TYR A 271 -23.93 -9.64 -11.11
CA TYR A 271 -22.73 -10.03 -11.85
C TYR A 271 -21.85 -8.84 -12.22
N LYS A 272 -22.43 -7.66 -12.49
CA LYS A 272 -21.68 -6.41 -12.72
C LYS A 272 -20.91 -5.98 -11.48
N GLU A 273 -21.56 -5.97 -10.32
CA GLU A 273 -20.94 -5.56 -9.05
C GLU A 273 -19.80 -6.49 -8.63
N GLN A 274 -19.98 -7.81 -8.83
CA GLN A 274 -18.98 -8.81 -8.45
C GLN A 274 -17.87 -9.01 -9.49
N LYS A 275 -17.93 -8.30 -10.63
CA LYS A 275 -17.04 -8.50 -11.79
C LYS A 275 -16.97 -9.98 -12.20
N ILE A 276 -18.12 -10.59 -12.43
CA ILE A 276 -18.22 -12.00 -12.84
C ILE A 276 -18.58 -12.07 -14.34
N CYS A 277 -17.94 -12.96 -15.07
CA CYS A 277 -18.22 -13.18 -16.48
C CYS A 277 -19.58 -13.86 -16.65
N MET A 278 -20.44 -13.28 -17.50
CA MET A 278 -21.81 -13.78 -17.70
C MET A 278 -21.88 -15.19 -18.32
N ILE A 279 -20.84 -15.63 -19.03
CA ILE A 279 -20.81 -16.92 -19.73
C ILE A 279 -20.31 -18.03 -18.81
N CYS A 280 -19.05 -17.93 -18.34
CA CYS A 280 -18.44 -18.99 -17.53
C CYS A 280 -18.76 -18.89 -16.03
N LYS A 281 -19.39 -17.79 -15.59
CA LYS A 281 -19.65 -17.45 -14.18
C LYS A 281 -18.39 -17.37 -13.30
N GLY A 282 -17.21 -17.24 -13.91
CA GLY A 282 -15.94 -17.02 -13.22
C GLY A 282 -15.68 -15.54 -12.92
N LYS A 283 -14.93 -15.25 -11.85
CA LYS A 283 -14.52 -13.88 -11.52
C LYS A 283 -13.54 -13.35 -12.57
N VAL A 284 -13.77 -12.13 -13.03
CA VAL A 284 -12.95 -11.46 -14.04
C VAL A 284 -11.97 -10.54 -13.31
N SER A 285 -10.67 -10.84 -13.44
CA SER A 285 -9.58 -10.05 -12.87
C SER A 285 -8.52 -9.78 -13.94
N GLY A 286 -7.84 -8.64 -13.84
CA GLY A 286 -6.77 -8.24 -14.78
C GLY A 286 -7.26 -7.43 -15.99
N PHE A 287 -6.47 -7.45 -17.07
CA PHE A 287 -6.69 -6.64 -18.28
C PHE A 287 -7.55 -7.34 -19.35
N ASN A 288 -7.87 -8.63 -19.18
CA ASN A 288 -8.59 -9.43 -20.17
C ASN A 288 -10.12 -9.35 -19.97
N ILE A 289 -10.63 -8.13 -19.80
CA ILE A 289 -12.05 -7.85 -19.59
C ILE A 289 -12.63 -7.32 -20.90
N PHE A 290 -13.70 -7.96 -21.35
CA PHE A 290 -14.50 -7.46 -22.47
C PHE A 290 -15.84 -6.93 -21.93
N LEU A 291 -16.20 -5.71 -22.32
CA LEU A 291 -17.48 -5.08 -22.01
C LEU A 291 -18.34 -5.05 -23.26
N CYS A 292 -19.59 -5.53 -23.16
CA CYS A 292 -20.54 -5.39 -24.26
C CYS A 292 -20.75 -3.90 -24.59
N PRO A 293 -20.65 -3.49 -25.88
CA PRO A 293 -20.78 -2.09 -26.26
C PRO A 293 -22.19 -1.51 -26.03
N SER A 294 -23.22 -2.36 -25.97
CA SER A 294 -24.61 -1.90 -25.82
C SER A 294 -25.07 -1.81 -24.35
N CYS A 295 -24.65 -2.73 -23.48
CA CYS A 295 -25.17 -2.82 -22.10
C CYS A 295 -24.10 -2.94 -21.01
N GLU A 296 -22.82 -2.84 -21.37
CA GLU A 296 -21.67 -2.90 -20.45
C GLU A 296 -21.60 -4.18 -19.59
N THR A 297 -22.21 -5.27 -20.05
CA THR A 297 -22.08 -6.58 -19.39
C THR A 297 -20.65 -7.08 -19.52
N ILE A 298 -20.14 -7.67 -18.43
CA ILE A 298 -18.75 -8.11 -18.29
C ILE A 298 -18.58 -9.55 -18.77
N TYR A 299 -17.53 -9.77 -19.57
CA TYR A 299 -17.08 -11.08 -20.03
C TYR A 299 -15.56 -11.21 -19.86
N HIS A 300 -15.06 -12.44 -19.71
CA HIS A 300 -13.65 -12.70 -20.06
C HIS A 300 -13.48 -12.51 -21.56
N GLU A 301 -12.31 -12.03 -21.99
CA GLU A 301 -12.01 -11.84 -23.41
C GLU A 301 -12.21 -13.11 -24.24
N GLU A 302 -11.76 -14.27 -23.74
CA GLU A 302 -11.94 -15.56 -24.40
C GLU A 302 -13.42 -15.95 -24.53
N CYS A 303 -14.21 -15.71 -23.48
CA CYS A 303 -15.65 -15.94 -23.46
C CYS A 303 -16.37 -15.04 -24.47
N ALA A 304 -15.99 -13.76 -24.55
CA ALA A 304 -16.52 -12.83 -25.54
C ALA A 304 -16.16 -13.26 -26.97
N ARG A 305 -14.91 -13.67 -27.23
CA ARG A 305 -14.50 -14.17 -28.56
C ARG A 305 -15.26 -15.43 -28.97
N ALA A 306 -15.46 -16.36 -28.05
CA ALA A 306 -16.27 -17.55 -28.31
C ALA A 306 -17.71 -17.17 -28.69
N LEU A 307 -18.31 -16.22 -27.95
CA LEU A 307 -19.66 -15.71 -28.22
C LEU A 307 -19.78 -14.94 -29.54
N ILE A 308 -18.76 -14.13 -29.87
CA ILE A 308 -18.67 -13.42 -31.16
C ILE A 308 -18.62 -14.41 -32.32
N ASN A 309 -17.88 -15.51 -32.17
CA ASN A 309 -17.73 -16.49 -33.25
C ASN A 309 -18.94 -17.43 -33.40
N SER A 310 -19.75 -17.62 -32.35
CA SER A 310 -20.96 -18.46 -32.41
C SER A 310 -22.20 -17.69 -32.88
N GLU A 311 -22.59 -16.64 -32.17
CA GLU A 311 -23.87 -15.94 -32.34
C GLU A 311 -23.69 -14.46 -32.67
N ASN A 312 -22.56 -13.87 -32.24
CA ASN A 312 -22.27 -12.43 -32.33
C ASN A 312 -23.35 -11.53 -31.71
N THR A 313 -24.01 -12.01 -30.65
CA THR A 313 -25.03 -11.27 -29.90
C THR A 313 -24.79 -11.40 -28.41
N CYS A 314 -24.93 -10.28 -27.68
CA CYS A 314 -24.86 -10.25 -26.24
C CYS A 314 -26.03 -11.05 -25.63
N TRP A 315 -25.71 -12.02 -24.77
CA TRP A 315 -26.75 -12.81 -24.08
C TRP A 315 -27.63 -12.02 -23.12
N VAL A 316 -27.24 -10.80 -22.75
CA VAL A 316 -28.03 -9.92 -21.87
C VAL A 316 -28.96 -9.02 -22.68
N CYS A 317 -28.41 -8.18 -23.55
CA CYS A 317 -29.20 -7.17 -24.26
C CYS A 317 -29.60 -7.54 -25.70
N ASN A 318 -29.17 -8.70 -26.21
CA ASN A 318 -29.27 -9.08 -27.62
C ASN A 318 -28.56 -8.14 -28.61
N GLY A 319 -27.83 -7.13 -28.14
CA GLY A 319 -27.04 -6.23 -28.99
C GLY A 319 -25.89 -6.95 -29.68
N VAL A 320 -25.56 -6.50 -30.90
CA VAL A 320 -24.42 -7.04 -31.67
C VAL A 320 -23.12 -6.69 -30.94
N ILE A 321 -22.25 -7.68 -30.76
CA ILE A 321 -20.98 -7.48 -30.04
C ILE A 321 -19.92 -6.88 -30.98
N ASP A 322 -19.82 -7.42 -32.20
CA ASP A 322 -18.89 -6.99 -33.24
C ASP A 322 -19.65 -6.64 -34.53
N ASN A 323 -19.76 -5.35 -34.82
CA ASN A 323 -20.48 -4.86 -36.01
C ASN A 323 -19.82 -5.26 -37.34
N SER A 324 -18.58 -5.77 -37.32
CA SER A 324 -17.89 -6.24 -38.53
C SER A 324 -18.29 -7.66 -38.95
N LYS A 325 -19.02 -8.40 -38.10
CA LYS A 325 -19.43 -9.79 -38.34
C LYS A 325 -20.96 -9.91 -38.43
N PRO A 326 -21.48 -10.86 -39.22
CA PRO A 326 -22.92 -11.12 -39.25
C PRO A 326 -23.40 -11.63 -37.89
N SER A 327 -24.57 -11.18 -37.45
CA SER A 327 -25.22 -11.63 -36.22
C SER A 327 -26.30 -12.66 -36.52
N LYS A 328 -26.42 -13.67 -35.67
CA LYS A 328 -27.52 -14.65 -35.70
C LYS A 328 -28.39 -14.42 -34.46
N PRO A 329 -29.29 -13.42 -34.47
CA PRO A 329 -30.15 -13.16 -33.32
C PRO A 329 -30.96 -14.42 -32.99
N PHE A 330 -30.97 -14.77 -31.71
CA PHE A 330 -31.77 -15.88 -31.20
C PHE A 330 -33.25 -15.60 -31.49
N LYS A 331 -33.86 -16.44 -32.34
CA LYS A 331 -35.31 -16.44 -32.49
C LYS A 331 -35.89 -17.04 -31.22
N ILE A 332 -36.49 -16.20 -30.37
CA ILE A 332 -37.35 -16.68 -29.30
C ILE A 332 -38.47 -17.43 -30.01
N GLU A 333 -38.46 -18.76 -29.94
CA GLU A 333 -39.63 -19.56 -30.30
C GLU A 333 -40.74 -19.07 -29.37
N SER A 334 -41.67 -18.28 -29.91
CA SER A 334 -42.86 -17.85 -29.20
C SER A 334 -43.57 -19.12 -28.79
N ASN A 335 -43.40 -19.48 -27.52
CA ASN A 335 -44.15 -20.52 -26.88
C ASN A 335 -45.57 -19.95 -26.72
N ASP A 336 -46.34 -19.95 -27.82
CA ASP A 336 -47.77 -19.71 -27.87
C ASP A 336 -48.44 -20.87 -27.11
N LYS A 337 -48.24 -20.91 -25.80
CA LYS A 337 -49.04 -21.73 -24.91
C LYS A 337 -50.39 -21.04 -24.84
N GLU A 338 -51.37 -21.65 -25.50
CA GLU A 338 -52.77 -21.28 -25.37
C GLU A 338 -53.12 -21.00 -23.90
N PRO A 339 -53.87 -19.92 -23.61
CA PRO A 339 -54.25 -19.59 -22.25
C PRO A 339 -55.03 -20.76 -21.65
N ILE A 340 -54.49 -21.31 -20.56
CA ILE A 340 -55.13 -22.36 -19.78
C ILE A 340 -56.51 -21.84 -19.35
N LYS A 341 -57.58 -22.38 -19.95
CA LYS A 341 -58.96 -22.10 -19.55
C LYS A 341 -59.15 -22.62 -18.12
N ILE A 342 -59.20 -21.70 -17.16
CA ILE A 342 -59.61 -22.00 -15.79
C ILE A 342 -61.11 -22.31 -15.84
N LYS A 343 -61.50 -23.58 -15.62
CA LYS A 343 -62.89 -23.94 -15.36
C LYS A 343 -63.29 -23.39 -13.99
N LYS A 344 -64.36 -22.58 -13.97
CA LYS A 344 -65.06 -22.15 -12.75
C LYS A 344 -65.74 -23.33 -12.07
#